data_AF-A0A3M4WG84-F1
#
_entry.id   AF-A0A3M4WG84-F1
#
_cell.length_a   1.000
_cell.length_b   1.000
_cell.length_c   1.000
_cell.angle_alpha   90.00
_cell.angle_beta   90.00
_cell.angle_gamma   90.00
#
_symmetry.space_group_name_H-M   'P 1'
#
loop_
_entity.id
_entity.type
_entity.pdbx_description
1 polymer ?
#
loop_
_entity_poly.entity_id
_entity_poly.type
_entity_poly.pdbx_seq_one_letter_code
_entity_poly.pdbx_strand_id
1 'polypeptide(L)'
;MSDELIQIEVVHAAVDRQVLLSVSVPAGSSVRQALFASGMQSRFPELDLAECPVGIFGKAVKDPSVRLLEAGDRIEIYRPLLADPMEVRRLRAAKARLNRGAGS
;
A
#
# COMPACT_ATOMS: atom_id res chain seq x y z
N MET A 1 22.81 6.94 -19.79
CA MET A 1 21.64 6.36 -20.46
C MET A 1 20.43 7.06 -19.86
N SER A 2 19.57 7.65 -20.67
CA SER A 2 18.35 8.28 -20.18
C SER A 2 17.39 7.17 -19.84
N ASP A 3 17.09 6.96 -18.56
CA ASP A 3 15.97 6.09 -18.20
C ASP A 3 14.69 6.78 -18.67
N GLU A 4 14.04 6.20 -19.68
CA GLU A 4 12.72 6.62 -20.12
C GLU A 4 11.76 6.56 -18.94
N LEU A 5 10.97 7.60 -18.71
CA LEU A 5 10.04 7.63 -17.60
C LEU A 5 8.63 7.25 -18.08
N ILE A 6 7.99 6.34 -17.36
CA ILE A 6 6.58 5.97 -17.56
C ILE A 6 5.73 6.59 -16.45
N GLN A 7 4.51 6.99 -16.81
CA GLN A 7 3.50 7.44 -15.86
C GLN A 7 2.66 6.25 -15.39
N ILE A 8 2.52 6.10 -14.07
CA ILE A 8 1.67 5.08 -13.44
C ILE A 8 0.81 5.72 -12.35
N GLU A 9 -0.15 4.96 -11.85
CA GLU A 9 -0.98 5.34 -10.71
C GLU A 9 -0.75 4.38 -9.53
N VAL A 10 -0.75 4.90 -8.31
CA VAL A 10 -0.75 4.10 -7.08
C VAL A 10 -1.95 4.49 -6.23
N VAL A 11 -2.80 3.52 -5.91
CA VAL A 11 -3.99 3.73 -5.09
C VAL A 11 -3.95 2.91 -3.81
N HIS A 12 -4.33 3.53 -2.70
CA HIS A 12 -4.59 2.85 -1.44
C HIS A 12 -5.91 3.34 -0.84
N ALA A 13 -6.79 2.39 -0.51
CA ALA A 13 -8.06 2.64 0.16
C ALA A 13 -7.99 2.12 1.61
N ALA A 14 -7.65 3.03 2.54
CA ALA A 14 -7.73 2.77 3.96
C ALA A 14 -9.20 2.87 4.45
N VAL A 15 -9.44 2.56 5.73
CA VAL A 15 -10.80 2.58 6.31
C VAL A 15 -11.37 3.99 6.38
N ASP A 16 -10.50 4.96 6.70
CA ASP A 16 -10.83 6.36 6.96
C ASP A 16 -10.63 7.26 5.74
N ARG A 17 -9.73 6.88 4.82
CA ARG A 17 -9.38 7.69 3.65
C ARG A 17 -8.88 6.86 2.48
N GLN A 18 -9.03 7.40 1.27
CA GLN A 18 -8.46 6.86 0.05
C GLN A 18 -7.50 7.87 -0.58
N VAL A 19 -6.43 7.38 -1.21
CA VAL A 19 -5.45 8.21 -1.92
C VAL A 19 -5.13 7.55 -3.26
N LEU A 20 -5.10 8.36 -4.31
CA LEU A 20 -4.59 8.03 -5.65
C LEU A 20 -3.43 8.99 -5.93
N LEU A 21 -2.26 8.46 -6.28
CA LEU A 21 -1.09 9.25 -6.67
C LEU A 21 -0.67 8.88 -8.09
N SER A 22 -0.48 9.89 -8.94
CA SER A 22 0.24 9.73 -10.21
C SER A 22 1.74 9.82 -9.94
N VAL A 23 2.50 8.85 -10.45
CA VAL A 23 3.94 8.72 -10.20
C VAL A 23 4.66 8.51 -11.52
N SER A 24 5.78 9.21 -11.70
CA SER A 24 6.69 8.98 -12.79
C SER A 24 7.82 8.07 -12.32
N VAL A 25 8.03 6.93 -12.97
CA VAL A 25 9.11 5.98 -12.62
C VAL A 25 9.89 5.58 -13.87
N PRO A 26 11.17 5.17 -13.74
CA PRO A 26 11.90 4.57 -14.84
C PRO A 26 11.14 3.40 -15.47
N ALA A 27 11.14 3.33 -16.80
CA ALA A 27 10.64 2.20 -17.55
C ALA A 27 11.37 0.92 -17.10
N GLY A 28 10.62 -0.16 -16.91
CA GLY A 28 11.17 -1.38 -16.32
C GLY A 28 11.32 -1.34 -14.79
N SER A 29 10.80 -0.33 -14.10
CA SER A 29 10.64 -0.40 -12.64
C SER A 29 9.66 -1.52 -12.27
N SER A 30 9.95 -2.24 -11.19
CA SER A 30 9.00 -3.18 -10.62
C SER A 30 7.89 -2.48 -9.84
N VAL A 31 6.79 -3.20 -9.60
CA VAL A 31 5.69 -2.73 -8.75
C VAL A 31 6.22 -2.26 -7.39
N ARG A 32 7.13 -3.02 -6.77
CA ARG A 32 7.68 -2.68 -5.46
C ARG A 32 8.53 -1.41 -5.48
N GLN A 33 9.35 -1.22 -6.51
CA GLN A 33 10.14 0.01 -6.68
C GLN A 33 9.24 1.23 -6.81
N ALA A 34 8.17 1.14 -7.62
CA ALA A 34 7.22 2.24 -7.77
C ALA A 34 6.45 2.55 -6.48
N LEU A 35 6.09 1.53 -5.69
CA LEU A 35 5.46 1.74 -4.38
C LEU A 35 6.36 2.56 -3.45
N PHE A 36 7.64 2.24 -3.36
CA PHE A 36 8.58 3.03 -2.55
C PHE A 36 8.80 4.45 -3.11
N ALA A 37 8.83 4.60 -4.44
CA ALA A 37 8.97 5.91 -5.09
C ALA A 37 7.71 6.79 -5.00
N SER A 38 6.54 6.19 -4.78
CA SER A 38 5.24 6.91 -4.77
C SER A 38 5.05 7.87 -3.60
N GLY A 39 5.83 7.74 -2.53
CA GLY A 39 5.61 8.48 -1.29
C GLY A 39 4.36 8.01 -0.51
N MET A 40 3.88 6.78 -0.75
CA MET A 40 2.77 6.20 0.00
C MET A 40 3.11 6.01 1.48
N GLN A 41 4.35 5.58 1.79
CA GLN A 41 4.80 5.36 3.17
C GLN A 41 4.67 6.61 4.04
N SER A 42 4.93 7.79 3.48
CA SER A 42 4.81 9.06 4.21
C SER A 42 3.35 9.43 4.51
N ARG A 43 2.41 8.97 3.67
CA ARG A 43 0.96 9.22 3.83
C ARG A 43 0.27 8.17 4.68
N PHE A 44 0.79 6.95 4.68
CA PHE A 44 0.32 5.82 5.47
C PHE A 44 1.53 5.17 6.17
N PRO A 45 2.06 5.76 7.24
CA PRO A 45 3.20 5.21 7.97
C PRO A 45 2.92 3.79 8.52
N GLU A 46 1.66 3.44 8.72
CA GLU A 46 1.18 2.13 9.15
C GLU A 46 1.21 1.06 8.06
N LEU A 47 1.35 1.45 6.79
CA LEU A 47 1.37 0.52 5.67
C LEU A 47 2.76 -0.09 5.54
N ASP A 48 2.85 -1.42 5.55
CA ASP A 48 4.09 -2.11 5.19
C ASP A 48 4.15 -2.31 3.67
N LEU A 49 4.86 -1.40 2.99
CA LEU A 49 5.03 -1.48 1.54
C LEU A 49 5.91 -2.64 1.07
N ALA A 50 6.66 -3.32 1.95
CA ALA A 50 7.44 -4.49 1.54
C ALA A 50 6.53 -5.71 1.34
N GLU A 51 5.57 -5.90 2.26
CA GLU A 51 4.77 -7.11 2.36
C GLU A 51 3.31 -6.94 1.93
N CYS A 52 2.84 -5.71 1.67
CA CYS A 52 1.43 -5.50 1.32
C CYS A 52 1.04 -6.25 0.02
N PRO A 53 -0.11 -6.96 0.00
CA PRO A 53 -0.65 -7.52 -1.23
C PRO A 53 -1.06 -6.39 -2.18
N VAL A 54 -0.77 -6.58 -3.46
CA VAL A 54 -1.07 -5.58 -4.48
C VAL A 54 -1.65 -6.20 -5.74
N GLY A 55 -2.38 -5.40 -6.50
CA GLY A 55 -2.91 -5.76 -7.80
C GLY A 55 -2.67 -4.70 -8.85
N ILE A 56 -2.88 -5.09 -10.11
CA ILE A 56 -2.95 -4.17 -11.25
C ILE A 56 -4.29 -4.42 -11.94
N PHE A 57 -5.13 -3.39 -12.06
CA PHE A 57 -6.47 -3.45 -12.65
C PHE A 57 -7.31 -4.65 -12.14
N GLY A 58 -7.41 -4.80 -10.81
CA GLY A 58 -8.16 -5.88 -10.16
C GLY A 58 -7.51 -7.27 -10.21
N LYS A 59 -6.34 -7.42 -10.83
CA LYS A 59 -5.60 -8.70 -10.86
C LYS A 59 -4.47 -8.70 -9.83
N ALA A 60 -4.48 -9.67 -8.92
CA ALA A 60 -3.43 -9.80 -7.92
C ALA A 60 -2.05 -10.05 -8.57
N VAL A 61 -1.04 -9.34 -8.09
CA VAL A 61 0.35 -9.51 -8.51
C VAL A 61 1.03 -10.50 -7.57
N LYS A 62 1.47 -11.64 -8.12
CA LYS A 62 2.08 -12.72 -7.33
C LYS A 62 3.46 -12.35 -6.79
N ASP A 63 4.29 -11.70 -7.61
CA ASP A 63 5.63 -11.25 -7.22
C ASP A 63 5.83 -9.78 -7.60
N PRO A 64 5.52 -8.85 -6.68
CA PRO A 64 5.63 -7.41 -6.94
C PRO A 64 7.07 -6.92 -7.08
N SER A 65 8.07 -7.69 -6.64
CA SER A 65 9.48 -7.34 -6.76
C SER A 65 10.00 -7.59 -8.18
N VAL A 66 9.38 -8.52 -8.91
CA VAL A 66 9.79 -8.91 -10.28
C VAL A 66 8.81 -8.41 -11.34
N ARG A 67 7.51 -8.21 -11.04
CA ARG A 67 6.54 -7.66 -12.00
C ARG A 67 6.94 -6.23 -12.40
N LEU A 68 7.40 -6.08 -13.63
CA LEU A 68 7.72 -4.78 -14.23
C LEU A 68 6.44 -4.01 -14.59
N LEU A 69 6.49 -2.69 -14.55
CA LEU A 69 5.37 -1.81 -14.87
C LEU A 69 5.37 -1.35 -16.32
N GLU A 70 4.17 -1.09 -16.83
CA GLU A 70 3.95 -0.45 -18.13
C GLU A 70 3.28 0.92 -17.93
N ALA A 71 3.42 1.81 -18.93
CA ALA A 71 2.79 3.12 -18.87
C ALA A 71 1.26 2.99 -18.75
N GLY A 72 0.69 3.72 -17.79
CA GLY A 72 -0.74 3.69 -17.48
C GLY A 72 -1.15 2.61 -16.48
N ASP A 73 -0.24 1.73 -16.03
CA ASP A 73 -0.56 0.75 -14.99
C ASP A 73 -1.05 1.46 -13.71
N ARG A 74 -2.13 0.93 -13.12
CA ARG A 74 -2.59 1.33 -11.78
C ARG A 74 -2.33 0.23 -10.78
N ILE A 75 -1.45 0.52 -9.82
CA ILE A 75 -1.13 -0.34 -8.69
C ILE A 75 -2.16 -0.11 -7.58
N GLU A 76 -2.86 -1.17 -7.21
CA GLU A 76 -3.88 -1.19 -6.16
C GLU A 76 -3.31 -1.87 -4.91
N ILE A 77 -3.18 -1.11 -3.81
CA ILE A 77 -2.68 -1.65 -2.54
C ILE A 77 -3.85 -2.20 -1.72
N TYR A 78 -3.88 -3.52 -1.59
CA TYR A 78 -4.90 -4.20 -0.80
C TYR A 78 -4.53 -4.21 0.67
N ARG A 79 -5.57 -4.21 1.52
CA ARG A 79 -5.38 -4.41 2.95
C ARG A 79 -5.00 -5.86 3.18
N PRO A 80 -3.93 -6.15 3.93
CA PRO A 80 -3.73 -7.49 4.43
C PRO A 80 -4.97 -7.89 5.22
N LEU A 81 -5.48 -9.10 4.97
CA LEU A 81 -6.48 -9.70 5.83
C LEU A 81 -5.84 -9.77 7.22
N LEU A 82 -6.32 -8.94 8.17
CA LEU A 82 -5.83 -8.87 9.54
C LEU A 82 -5.79 -10.28 10.14
N ALA A 83 -4.65 -10.92 10.07
CA ALA A 83 -4.41 -12.23 10.64
C ALA A 83 -2.95 -12.34 11.07
N ASP A 84 -2.54 -11.47 12.00
CA ASP A 84 -1.95 -12.02 13.22
C ASP A 84 -3.03 -11.93 14.32
N PRO A 85 -3.64 -13.06 14.74
CA PRO A 85 -4.63 -13.09 15.82
C PRO A 85 -4.17 -12.39 17.11
N MET A 86 -2.85 -12.31 17.35
CA MET A 86 -2.29 -11.70 18.54
C MET A 86 -2.33 -10.16 18.47
N GLU A 87 -1.99 -9.58 17.32
CA GLU A 87 -1.94 -8.12 17.14
C GLU A 87 -3.36 -7.53 17.12
N VAL A 88 -4.31 -8.24 16.49
CA VAL A 88 -5.75 -7.88 16.52
C VAL A 88 -6.28 -7.92 17.95
N ARG A 89 -5.90 -8.93 18.74
CA ARG A 89 -6.29 -9.03 20.16
C ARG A 89 -5.70 -7.89 21.00
N ARG A 90 -4.43 -7.51 20.73
CA ARG A 90 -3.75 -6.39 21.41
C ARG A 90 -4.44 -5.05 21.14
N LEU A 91 -4.73 -4.75 19.87
CA LEU A 91 -5.40 -3.52 19.45
C LEU A 91 -6.84 -3.43 19.99
N ARG A 92 -7.59 -4.55 19.99
CA ARG A 92 -8.93 -4.61 20.60
C ARG A 92 -8.89 -4.37 22.11
N ALA A 93 -7.94 -4.96 22.82
CA ALA A 93 -7.79 -4.75 24.26
C ALA A 93 -7.38 -3.31 24.60
N ALA A 94 -6.53 -2.68 23.79
CA ALA A 94 -6.14 -1.28 23.97
C ALA A 94 -7.33 -0.33 23.74
N LYS A 95 -8.13 -0.53 22.68
CA LYS A 95 -9.32 0.28 22.39
C LYS A 95 -10.42 0.11 23.44
N ALA A 96 -10.59 -1.10 24.00
CA ALA A 96 -11.55 -1.36 25.08
C ALA A 96 -11.16 -0.69 26.41
N ARG A 97 -9.87 -0.46 26.66
CA ARG A 97 -9.39 0.32 27.82
C ARG A 97 -9.62 1.82 27.64
N LEU A 98 -9.38 2.35 26.44
CA LEU A 98 -9.58 3.77 26.14
C LEU A 98 -11.05 4.20 26.30
N ASN A 99 -11.99 3.35 25.85
CA ASN A 99 -13.43 3.63 25.99
C ASN A 99 -13.98 3.53 27.42
N ARG A 100 -13.22 2.96 28.38
CA ARG A 100 -13.63 2.93 29.80
C ARG A 100 -13.08 4.10 30.61
N GLY A 101 -12.15 4.89 30.07
CA GLY A 101 -11.54 6.05 30.76
C GLY A 101 -12.14 7.41 30.38
N ALA A 102 -13.02 7.48 29.39
CA ALA A 102 -13.67 8.72 28.96
C ALA A 102 -15.06 8.95 29.60
N GLY A 103 -15.36 8.26 30.69
CA GLY A 103 -16.65 8.32 31.37
C GLY A 103 -16.58 7.85 32.81
N SER A 104 -15.83 8.56 33.65
CA SER A 104 -16.00 8.80 35.10
C SER A 104 -14.69 9.27 35.72
#